data_AF-A0A5M4D340-F1
#
_entry.id   AF-A0A5M4D340-F1
#
_cell.length_a   1.000
_cell.length_b   1.000
_cell.length_c   1.000
_cell.angle_alpha   90.00
_cell.angle_beta   90.00
_cell.angle_gamma   90.00
#
_symmetry.space_group_name_H-M   'P 1'
#
loop_
_entity.id
_entity.type
_entity.pdbx_description
1 polymer ?
#
loop_
_entity_poly.entity_id
_entity_poly.type
_entity_poly.pdbx_seq_one_letter_code
_entity_poly.pdbx_strand_id
1 'polypeptide(L)'
;MMRLLLIAMLLVLPGCLQRRIRVTSEPPGAVVWVNDTEIGRTPAETTFTFFGDYDVRLELDGYEPVHEMRRARAPLHEYPGPDLVAAALPVKFKTLIEWHFDLAPSLEASLSPEQLEPEMIERARRLRRQTEGLDAPIPPKPDDEPASPVDGGL
;
A
#
# COMPACT_ATOMS: atom_id res chain seq x y z
N MET A 1 42.02 30.04 21.64
CA MET A 1 42.27 28.69 21.08
C MET A 1 41.49 27.59 21.78
N MET A 2 41.57 27.41 23.12
CA MET A 2 40.91 26.31 23.84
C MET A 2 39.37 26.23 23.67
N ARG A 3 38.67 27.37 23.63
CA ARG A 3 37.21 27.43 23.39
C ARG A 3 36.79 27.02 21.97
N LEU A 4 37.61 27.33 20.95
CA LEU A 4 37.36 26.91 19.56
C LEU A 4 37.60 25.41 19.37
N LEU A 5 38.61 24.85 20.05
CA LEU A 5 38.88 23.41 20.07
C LEU A 5 37.74 22.61 20.73
N LEU A 6 37.17 23.12 21.84
CA LEU A 6 36.01 22.49 22.49
C LEU A 6 34.75 22.52 21.61
N ILE A 7 34.48 23.60 20.88
CA ILE A 7 33.35 23.68 19.95
C ILE A 7 33.56 22.75 18.75
N ALA A 8 34.77 22.72 18.19
CA ALA A 8 35.11 21.81 17.08
C ALA A 8 35.02 20.33 17.49
N MET A 9 35.41 19.99 18.73
CA MET A 9 35.31 18.61 19.27
C MET A 9 33.86 18.20 19.58
N LEU A 10 32.99 19.16 19.93
CA LEU A 10 31.55 18.90 20.16
C LEU A 10 30.79 18.65 18.86
N LEU A 11 31.26 19.19 17.72
CA LEU A 11 30.70 19.01 16.37
C LEU A 11 31.00 17.64 15.74
N VAL A 12 31.85 16.82 16.36
CA VAL A 12 32.22 15.47 15.84
C VAL A 12 31.42 14.34 16.52
N LEU A 13 30.49 14.67 17.42
CA LEU A 13 29.57 13.68 17.97
C LEU A 13 28.51 13.37 16.91
N PRO A 14 28.44 12.14 16.37
CA PRO A 14 27.46 11.83 15.35
C PRO A 14 26.05 11.98 15.93
N GLY A 15 25.25 12.89 15.36
CA GLY A 15 23.81 12.93 15.58
C GLY A 15 23.21 11.59 15.16
N CYS A 16 22.33 11.05 16.00
CA CYS A 16 21.68 9.76 15.74
C CYS A 16 20.22 10.01 15.38
N LEU A 17 19.90 9.87 14.09
CA LEU A 17 18.54 9.92 13.55
C LEU A 17 18.00 8.48 13.49
N GLN A 18 16.99 8.17 14.29
CA GLN A 18 16.33 6.88 14.30
C GLN A 18 14.90 7.03 13.79
N ARG A 19 14.56 6.26 12.75
CA ARG A 19 13.26 6.31 12.08
C ARG A 19 12.60 4.94 12.11
N ARG A 20 11.34 4.88 12.56
CA ARG A 20 10.56 3.64 12.64
C ARG A 20 9.13 3.83 12.15
N ILE A 21 8.61 2.79 11.52
CA ILE A 21 7.18 2.62 11.23
C ILE A 21 6.67 1.52 12.16
N ARG A 22 5.54 1.77 12.79
CA ARG A 22 4.77 0.79 13.57
C ARG A 22 3.44 0.55 12.87
N VAL A 23 3.15 -0.70 12.55
CA VAL A 23 1.88 -1.12 11.95
C VAL A 23 1.10 -1.95 12.96
N THR A 24 -0.15 -1.57 13.20
CA THR A 24 -1.08 -2.28 14.07
C THR A 24 -2.36 -2.61 13.30
N SER A 25 -3.06 -3.66 13.72
CA SER A 25 -4.37 -4.00 13.16
C SER A 25 -5.34 -4.46 14.23
N GLU A 26 -6.63 -4.34 13.92
CA GLU A 26 -7.72 -4.96 14.65
C GLU A 26 -8.47 -5.93 13.71
N PRO A 27 -8.48 -7.25 14.00
CA PRO A 27 -7.77 -7.93 15.08
C PRO A 27 -6.24 -8.01 14.87
N PRO A 28 -5.46 -8.34 15.93
CA PRO A 28 -4.01 -8.50 15.83
C PRO A 28 -3.60 -9.82 15.16
N GLY A 29 -2.33 -9.92 14.74
CA GLY A 29 -1.74 -11.15 14.18
C GLY A 29 -1.69 -11.21 12.66
N ALA A 30 -2.13 -10.16 11.97
CA ALA A 30 -2.08 -10.03 10.52
C ALA A 30 -0.64 -9.95 10.03
N VAL A 31 -0.29 -10.67 8.97
CA VAL A 31 1.02 -10.56 8.30
C VAL A 31 1.08 -9.22 7.58
N VAL A 32 2.19 -8.50 7.74
CA VAL A 32 2.38 -7.16 7.20
C VAL A 32 3.53 -7.13 6.21
N TRP A 33 3.28 -6.52 5.06
CA TRP A 33 4.30 -6.15 4.10
C TRP A 33 4.32 -4.63 3.95
N VAL A 34 5.54 -4.09 3.86
CA VAL A 34 5.79 -2.67 3.55
C VAL A 34 6.73 -2.63 2.36
N ASN A 35 6.28 -2.06 1.24
CA ASN A 35 6.97 -2.07 -0.06
C ASN A 35 7.43 -3.51 -0.43
N ASP A 36 6.48 -4.45 -0.42
CA ASP A 36 6.68 -5.88 -0.70
C ASP A 36 7.65 -6.63 0.23
N THR A 37 8.18 -5.96 1.26
CA THR A 37 9.03 -6.59 2.27
C THR A 37 8.20 -6.99 3.48
N GLU A 38 8.17 -8.28 3.80
CA GLU A 38 7.50 -8.77 5.01
C GLU A 38 8.21 -8.26 6.27
N ILE A 39 7.48 -7.63 7.17
CA ILE A 39 8.02 -7.08 8.43
C ILE A 39 7.58 -7.90 9.66
N GLY A 40 6.74 -8.91 9.48
CA GLY A 40 6.21 -9.78 10.53
C GLY A 40 4.71 -9.61 10.73
N ARG A 41 4.21 -9.92 11.93
CA ARG A 41 2.78 -9.89 12.27
C ARG A 41 2.42 -8.71 13.15
N THR A 42 1.22 -8.14 12.98
CA THR A 42 0.75 -7.02 13.81
C THR A 42 0.61 -7.41 15.28
N PRO A 43 1.04 -6.54 16.22
CA PRO A 43 1.77 -5.29 16.00
C PRO A 43 3.23 -5.53 15.54
N ALA A 44 3.64 -4.89 14.44
CA ALA A 44 4.97 -5.01 13.84
C ALA A 44 5.68 -3.65 13.74
N GLU A 45 7.01 -3.65 13.84
CA GLU A 45 7.84 -2.45 13.66
C GLU A 45 8.97 -2.71 12.67
N THR A 46 9.26 -1.71 11.84
CA THR A 46 10.42 -1.71 10.95
C THR A 46 11.10 -0.34 10.92
N THR A 47 12.39 -0.32 10.61
CA THR A 47 13.14 0.91 10.36
C THR A 47 13.00 1.34 8.91
N PHE A 48 13.01 2.65 8.65
CA PHE A 48 12.92 3.18 7.28
C PHE A 48 13.90 4.34 7.05
N THR A 49 14.24 4.57 5.79
CA THR A 49 15.24 5.59 5.42
C THR A 49 14.62 6.87 4.88
N PHE A 50 13.58 6.76 4.04
CA PHE A 50 13.05 7.87 3.26
C PHE A 50 11.61 8.20 3.66
N PHE A 51 11.28 9.49 3.79
CA PHE A 51 9.89 9.91 3.91
C PHE A 51 9.23 9.89 2.53
N GLY A 52 7.94 9.55 2.49
CA GLY A 52 7.23 9.37 1.23
C GLY A 52 6.04 8.45 1.37
N ASP A 53 5.54 7.98 0.23
CA ASP A 53 4.43 7.06 0.14
C ASP A 53 4.97 5.61 0.18
N TYR A 54 4.30 4.77 0.96
CA TYR A 54 4.64 3.38 1.20
C TYR A 54 3.44 2.49 0.84
N ASP A 55 3.72 1.44 0.10
CA ASP A 55 2.77 0.38 -0.18
C ASP A 55 2.65 -0.51 1.05
N VAL A 56 1.46 -0.59 1.64
CA VAL A 56 1.24 -1.38 2.85
C VAL A 56 0.17 -2.43 2.57
N ARG A 57 0.53 -3.69 2.77
CA ARG A 57 -0.35 -4.85 2.62
C ARG A 57 -0.48 -5.58 3.94
N LEU A 58 -1.71 -5.93 4.32
CA LEU A 58 -2.02 -6.75 5.49
C LEU A 58 -2.88 -7.93 5.07
N GLU A 59 -2.57 -9.10 5.63
CA GLU A 59 -3.33 -10.33 5.39
C GLU A 59 -3.53 -11.09 6.70
N LEU A 60 -4.76 -11.57 6.92
CA LEU A 60 -5.12 -12.38 8.07
C LEU A 60 -6.17 -13.41 7.66
N ASP A 61 -5.99 -14.66 8.06
CA ASP A 61 -6.92 -15.74 7.73
C ASP A 61 -8.35 -15.42 8.19
N GLY A 62 -9.31 -15.52 7.27
CA GLY A 62 -10.72 -15.22 7.53
C GLY A 62 -11.06 -13.72 7.49
N TYR A 63 -10.14 -12.86 7.06
CA TYR A 63 -10.36 -11.43 6.86
C TYR A 63 -10.04 -11.01 5.43
N GLU A 64 -10.66 -9.93 4.99
CA GLU A 64 -10.37 -9.30 3.71
C GLU A 64 -8.96 -8.71 3.72
N PRO A 65 -8.12 -8.99 2.70
CA PRO A 65 -6.78 -8.42 2.62
C PRO A 65 -6.86 -6.91 2.38
N VAL A 66 -5.99 -6.16 3.03
CA VAL A 66 -5.90 -4.71 2.87
C VAL A 66 -4.67 -4.38 2.05
N HIS A 67 -4.83 -3.49 1.06
CA HIS A 67 -3.75 -2.97 0.24
C HIS A 67 -3.93 -1.45 0.06
N GLU A 68 -3.13 -0.67 0.77
CA GLU A 68 -3.28 0.79 0.81
C GLU A 68 -1.94 1.51 0.79
N MET A 69 -1.93 2.69 0.15
CA MET A 69 -0.78 3.59 0.16
C MET A 69 -0.80 4.45 1.42
N ARG A 70 0.24 4.37 2.26
CA ARG A 70 0.39 5.18 3.48
C ARG A 70 1.57 6.13 3.36
N ARG A 71 1.37 7.40 3.75
CA ARG A 71 2.41 8.42 3.66
C ARG A 71 3.13 8.62 4.99
N ALA A 72 4.44 8.35 5.02
CA ALA A 72 5.33 8.75 6.09
C ALA A 72 5.71 10.24 5.91
N ARG A 73 5.10 11.12 6.71
CA ARG A 73 5.37 12.57 6.64
C ARG A 73 6.64 12.93 7.40
N ALA A 74 7.52 13.68 6.73
CA ALA A 74 8.75 14.20 7.32
C ALA A 74 8.45 15.31 8.34
N PRO A 75 9.01 15.23 9.55
CA PRO A 75 9.16 16.38 10.44
C PRO A 75 9.95 17.53 9.79
N LEU A 76 9.76 18.76 10.27
CA LEU A 76 10.44 19.94 9.72
C LEU A 76 11.98 19.85 9.71
N HIS A 77 12.55 19.16 10.71
CA HIS A 77 14.00 19.00 10.85
C HIS A 77 14.61 17.99 9.87
N GLU A 78 13.80 17.30 9.06
CA GLU A 78 14.23 16.31 8.06
C GLU A 78 14.20 16.89 6.63
N TYR A 79 13.81 18.16 6.47
CA TYR A 79 13.87 18.85 5.18
C TYR A 79 15.29 19.38 4.88
N PRO A 80 15.66 19.53 3.60
CA PRO A 80 16.94 20.11 3.20
C PRO A 80 17.19 21.48 3.87
N GLY A 81 18.35 21.62 4.51
CA GLY A 81 18.73 22.81 5.28
C GLY A 81 18.68 22.53 6.80
N PRO A 82 17.49 22.48 7.42
CA PRO A 82 17.34 22.11 8.84
C PRO A 82 17.97 20.76 9.21
N ASP A 83 17.94 19.79 8.29
CA ASP A 83 18.53 18.45 8.49
C ASP A 83 20.03 18.49 8.84
N LEU A 84 20.80 19.42 8.26
CA LEU A 84 22.21 19.59 8.60
C LEU A 84 22.42 20.02 10.05
N VAL A 85 21.52 20.87 10.57
CA VAL A 85 21.56 21.31 11.96
C VAL A 85 21.13 20.16 12.87
N ALA A 86 20.08 19.43 12.51
CA ALA A 86 19.63 18.26 13.27
C ALA A 86 20.71 17.17 13.35
N ALA A 87 21.40 16.88 12.25
CA ALA A 87 22.48 15.90 12.21
C ALA A 87 23.74 16.34 12.99
N ALA A 88 24.01 17.64 13.09
CA ALA A 88 25.16 18.19 13.82
C ALA A 88 24.92 18.31 15.33
N LEU A 89 23.67 18.29 15.78
CA LEU A 89 23.34 18.36 17.20
C LEU A 89 23.62 17.00 17.86
N PRO A 90 24.23 16.98 19.06
CA PRO A 90 24.46 15.74 19.82
C PRO A 90 23.16 15.26 20.51
N VAL A 91 22.05 15.26 19.78
CA VAL A 91 20.70 14.89 20.24
C VAL A 91 20.25 13.65 19.47
N LYS A 92 19.50 12.78 20.15
CA LYS A 92 18.89 11.59 19.53
C LYS A 92 17.51 11.96 19.00
N PHE A 93 17.39 12.11 17.70
CA PHE A 93 16.11 12.35 17.04
C PHE A 93 15.44 10.99 16.79
N LYS A 94 14.24 10.81 17.34
CA LYS A 94 13.44 9.60 17.16
C LYS A 94 12.15 9.96 16.45
N THR A 95 11.95 9.38 15.27
CA THR A 95 10.72 9.51 14.51
C THR A 95 10.01 8.17 14.51
N LEU A 96 8.76 8.16 15.00
CA LEU A 96 7.87 7.01 14.96
C LEU A 96 6.62 7.38 14.18
N ILE A 97 6.38 6.67 13.09
CA ILE A 97 5.15 6.76 12.30
C ILE A 97 4.28 5.58 12.67
N GLU A 98 3.03 5.83 13.06
CA GLU A 98 2.08 4.79 13.42
C GLU A 98 0.97 4.72 12.37
N TRP A 99 0.73 3.51 11.86
CA TRP A 99 -0.39 3.21 10.96
C TRP A 99 -1.24 2.10 11.56
N HIS A 100 -2.54 2.36 11.64
CA HIS A 100 -3.54 1.42 12.14
C HIS A 100 -4.47 0.99 11.00
N PHE A 101 -4.95 -0.25 11.07
CA PHE A 101 -5.81 -0.87 10.08
C PHE A 101 -6.91 -1.70 10.74
N ASP A 102 -8.16 -1.45 10.36
CA ASP A 102 -9.30 -2.27 10.75
C ASP A 102 -9.57 -3.31 9.66
N LEU A 103 -9.47 -4.60 9.98
CA LEU A 103 -9.68 -5.67 9.01
C LEU A 103 -11.15 -6.09 9.03
N ALA A 104 -11.78 -6.10 7.86
CA ALA A 104 -13.13 -6.61 7.70
C ALA A 104 -13.10 -8.15 7.61
N PRO A 105 -14.01 -8.89 8.27
CA PRO A 105 -14.09 -10.33 8.12
C PRO A 105 -14.47 -10.69 6.68
N SER A 106 -13.92 -11.80 6.17
CA SER A 106 -14.28 -12.29 4.85
C SER A 106 -15.70 -12.88 4.85
N LEU A 107 -16.32 -12.94 3.67
CA LEU A 107 -17.62 -13.59 3.50
C LEU A 107 -17.58 -15.06 3.94
N GLU A 108 -16.46 -15.73 3.70
CA GLU A 108 -16.26 -17.14 4.07
C GLU A 108 -16.18 -17.34 5.58
N ALA A 109 -15.57 -16.39 6.30
CA ALA A 109 -15.53 -16.43 7.76
C ALA A 109 -16.88 -16.05 8.41
N SER A 110 -17.69 -15.26 7.70
CA SER A 110 -18.95 -14.72 8.23
C SER A 110 -20.17 -15.63 8.00
N LEU A 111 -20.13 -16.52 7.00
CA LEU A 111 -21.26 -17.36 6.58
C LEU A 111 -21.01 -18.84 6.87
N SER A 112 -22.06 -19.58 7.22
CA SER A 112 -21.97 -21.05 7.27
C SER A 112 -21.86 -21.64 5.85
N PRO A 113 -21.31 -22.86 5.68
CA PRO A 113 -21.21 -23.49 4.36
C PRO A 113 -22.55 -23.57 3.61
N GLU A 114 -23.67 -23.76 4.33
CA GLU A 114 -25.02 -23.82 3.77
C GLU A 114 -25.53 -22.46 3.24
N GLN A 115 -25.02 -21.35 3.80
CA GLN A 115 -25.41 -19.98 3.42
C GLN A 115 -24.47 -19.37 2.37
N LEU A 116 -23.27 -19.92 2.23
CA LEU A 116 -22.22 -19.38 1.38
C LEU A 116 -22.48 -19.64 -0.11
N GLU A 117 -22.87 -20.86 -0.47
CA GLU A 117 -23.20 -21.23 -1.86
C GLU A 117 -24.31 -20.35 -2.47
N PRO A 118 -25.49 -20.17 -1.83
CA PRO A 118 -26.54 -19.33 -2.41
C PRO A 118 -26.11 -17.87 -2.54
N GLU A 119 -25.36 -17.31 -1.59
CA GLU A 119 -24.87 -15.92 -1.65
C GLU A 119 -23.85 -15.72 -2.80
N MET A 120 -22.93 -16.67 -3.00
CA MET A 120 -22.00 -16.63 -4.14
C MET A 120 -22.73 -16.69 -5.48
N ILE A 121 -23.73 -17.57 -5.61
CA ILE A 121 -24.56 -17.69 -6.83
C ILE A 121 -25.34 -16.38 -7.08
N GLU A 122 -25.94 -15.80 -6.04
CA GLU A 122 -26.64 -14.52 -6.10
C GLU A 122 -25.70 -13.41 -6.59
N ARG A 123 -24.49 -13.32 -6.01
CA ARG A 123 -23.47 -12.32 -6.40
C ARG A 123 -23.03 -12.49 -7.85
N ALA A 124 -22.82 -13.71 -8.32
CA ALA A 124 -22.47 -14.00 -9.72
C ALA A 124 -23.60 -13.59 -10.68
N ARG A 125 -24.86 -13.88 -10.33
CA ARG A 125 -26.03 -13.43 -11.12
C ARG A 125 -26.14 -11.91 -11.14
N ARG A 126 -25.90 -11.23 -10.01
CA ARG A 126 -25.89 -9.74 -9.92
C ARG A 126 -24.84 -9.15 -10.85
N LEU A 127 -23.62 -9.70 -10.86
CA LEU A 127 -22.55 -9.26 -11.75
C LEU A 127 -22.93 -9.43 -13.23
N ARG A 128 -23.50 -10.60 -13.60
CA ARG A 128 -23.93 -10.87 -14.98
C ARG A 128 -24.98 -9.88 -15.49
N ARG A 129 -25.99 -9.56 -14.66
CA ARG A 129 -27.01 -8.56 -15.04
C ARG A 129 -26.43 -7.16 -15.22
N GLN A 130 -25.35 -6.82 -14.50
CA GLN A 130 -24.65 -5.54 -14.68
C GLN A 130 -23.90 -5.49 -16.01
N THR A 131 -23.35 -6.61 -16.48
CA THR A 131 -22.62 -6.70 -17.76
C THR A 131 -23.51 -6.97 -18.97
N GLU A 132 -24.73 -7.48 -18.82
CA GLU A 132 -25.67 -7.68 -19.95
C GLU A 132 -26.04 -6.37 -20.68
N GLY A 133 -25.80 -5.19 -20.08
CA GLY A 133 -25.88 -3.89 -20.76
C GLY A 133 -24.66 -3.51 -21.61
N LEU A 134 -23.54 -4.24 -21.49
CA LEU A 134 -22.29 -4.05 -22.23
C LEU A 134 -22.16 -5.02 -23.43
N ASP A 135 -23.00 -6.07 -23.51
CA ASP A 135 -23.04 -7.09 -24.58
C ASP A 135 -23.74 -6.61 -25.87
N ALA A 136 -23.73 -5.30 -26.16
CA ALA A 136 -24.10 -4.83 -27.50
C ALA A 136 -23.17 -5.50 -28.52
N PRO A 137 -23.69 -6.05 -29.64
CA PRO A 137 -22.86 -6.72 -30.63
C PRO A 137 -21.66 -5.86 -31.02
N ILE A 138 -20.45 -6.41 -30.91
CA ILE A 138 -19.23 -5.77 -31.42
C ILE A 138 -19.51 -5.46 -32.89
N PRO A 139 -19.45 -4.19 -33.33
CA PRO A 139 -19.75 -3.84 -34.70
C PRO A 139 -18.84 -4.66 -35.63
N PRO A 140 -19.40 -5.26 -36.69
CA PRO A 140 -18.61 -6.09 -37.61
C PRO A 140 -17.46 -5.26 -38.19
N LYS A 141 -16.30 -5.91 -38.36
CA LYS A 141 -15.10 -5.27 -38.87
C LYS A 141 -15.37 -4.74 -40.29
N PRO A 142 -14.92 -3.53 -40.67
CA PRO A 142 -15.31 -2.88 -41.94
C PRO A 142 -14.88 -3.57 -43.24
N ASP A 143 -14.26 -4.76 -43.18
CA ASP A 143 -13.62 -5.41 -44.32
C ASP A 143 -14.39 -6.64 -44.82
N ASP A 144 -15.51 -7.00 -44.20
CA ASP A 144 -16.37 -8.14 -44.60
C ASP A 144 -17.46 -7.72 -45.63
N GLU A 145 -17.18 -6.74 -46.48
CA GLU A 145 -18.01 -6.48 -47.66
C GLU A 145 -17.60 -7.48 -48.76
N PRO A 146 -18.44 -8.47 -49.11
CA PRO A 146 -18.09 -9.41 -50.16
C PRO A 146 -17.96 -8.63 -51.47
N ALA A 147 -16.78 -8.69 -52.06
CA ALA A 147 -16.51 -8.13 -53.37
C ALA A 147 -17.63 -8.57 -54.35
N SER A 148 -18.34 -7.56 -54.88
CA SER A 148 -19.40 -7.74 -55.87
C SER A 148 -18.92 -8.65 -57.00
N PRO A 149 -19.77 -9.56 -57.51
CA PRO A 149 -19.41 -10.36 -58.68
C PRO A 149 -19.12 -9.41 -59.84
N VAL A 150 -17.90 -9.48 -60.37
CA VAL A 150 -17.57 -8.84 -61.64
C VAL A 150 -18.27 -9.65 -62.72
N ASP A 151 -19.39 -9.11 -63.22
CA ASP A 151 -20.10 -9.66 -64.37
C ASP A 151 -19.15 -9.71 -65.57
N GLY A 152 -18.85 -10.93 -66.02
CA GLY A 152 -18.10 -11.18 -67.23
C GLY A 152 -18.93 -10.78 -68.46
N GLY A 153 -18.54 -9.71 -69.12
CA GLY A 153 -19.16 -9.22 -70.36
C GLY A 153 -18.11 -8.88 -71.42
N LEU A 154 -17.95 -9.81 -72.36
CA LEU A 154 -17.42 -9.74 -73.75
C LEU A 154 -16.00 -9.21 -73.99
#